data_AF-A0A2G2N5K2-F1
#
_entry.id   AF-A0A2G2N5K2-F1
#
_cell.length_a   1.000
_cell.length_b   1.000
_cell.length_c   1.000
_cell.angle_alpha   90.00
_cell.angle_beta   90.00
_cell.angle_gamma   90.00
#
_symmetry.space_group_name_H-M   'P 1'
#
loop_
_entity.id
_entity.type
_entity.pdbx_description
1 polymer ?
#
loop_
_entity_poly.entity_id
_entity_poly.type
_entity_poly.pdbx_seq_one_letter_code
_entity_poly.pdbx_strand_id
1 'polypeptide(L)'
;MNDESKSPAKTPLFREEAIRHRTRALFGDVVLAAPPATWLITGLLLAIILGVIAFGVLGVVQVDGENMPVWRWIFGPKHIVSS
;
A
#
# COMPACT_ATOMS: atom_id res chain seq x y z
N MET A 1 8.76 -20.22 -71.29
CA MET A 1 7.83 -20.97 -70.42
C MET A 1 7.76 -20.19 -69.13
N ASN A 2 6.82 -19.25 -69.03
CA ASN A 2 6.75 -18.29 -67.92
C ASN A 2 5.54 -18.68 -67.08
N ASP A 3 5.75 -19.22 -65.88
CA ASP A 3 4.69 -19.36 -64.90
C ASP A 3 4.85 -18.26 -63.86
N GLU A 4 3.93 -17.28 -63.95
CA GLU A 4 3.72 -16.22 -62.98
C GLU A 4 3.41 -16.81 -61.59
N SER A 5 4.21 -16.42 -60.60
CA SER A 5 3.92 -16.64 -59.19
C SER A 5 2.62 -15.93 -58.79
N LYS A 6 1.53 -16.69 -58.64
CA LYS A 6 0.28 -16.21 -58.02
C LYS A 6 0.53 -15.87 -56.55
N SER A 7 0.63 -14.57 -56.26
CA SER A 7 0.61 -14.05 -54.90
C SER A 7 -0.81 -14.18 -54.31
N PRO A 8 -1.00 -14.73 -53.09
CA PRO A 8 -2.33 -14.89 -52.53
C PRO A 8 -2.90 -13.51 -52.17
N ALA A 9 -4.11 -13.23 -52.69
CA ALA A 9 -4.85 -12.02 -52.43
C ALA A 9 -4.99 -11.79 -50.92
N LYS A 10 -4.42 -10.67 -50.43
CA LYS A 10 -4.59 -10.22 -49.04
C LYS A 10 -6.07 -9.84 -48.83
N THR A 11 -6.83 -10.70 -48.17
CA THR A 11 -8.16 -10.34 -47.68
C THR A 11 -8.04 -9.18 -46.69
N PRO A 12 -8.70 -8.02 -46.91
CA PRO A 12 -8.70 -6.94 -45.93
C PRO A 12 -9.56 -7.36 -44.74
N LEU A 13 -8.92 -7.96 -43.72
CA LEU A 13 -9.57 -8.47 -42.51
C LEU A 13 -10.07 -7.38 -41.55
N PHE A 14 -9.91 -6.11 -41.88
CA PHE A 14 -10.33 -5.00 -41.03
C PHE A 14 -11.17 -4.02 -41.84
N ARG A 15 -12.50 -4.14 -41.69
CA ARG A 15 -13.45 -3.15 -42.18
C ARG A 15 -13.28 -1.87 -41.35
N GLU A 16 -12.94 -0.75 -41.98
CA GLU A 16 -12.68 0.54 -41.32
C GLU A 16 -13.80 0.98 -40.36
N GLU A 17 -15.04 0.56 -40.62
CA GLU A 17 -16.20 0.83 -39.77
C GLU A 17 -16.08 0.23 -38.36
N ALA A 18 -15.41 -0.91 -38.19
CA ALA A 18 -15.17 -1.52 -36.89
C ALA A 18 -14.14 -0.74 -36.05
N ILE A 19 -13.26 0.03 -36.71
CA ILE A 19 -12.26 0.90 -36.06
C ILE A 19 -12.94 2.20 -35.60
N ARG A 20 -13.86 2.73 -36.40
CA ARG A 20 -14.52 4.02 -36.12
C ARG A 20 -15.47 3.99 -34.92
N HIS A 21 -16.13 2.85 -34.66
CA HIS A 21 -17.10 2.73 -33.55
C HIS A 21 -16.50 2.37 -32.19
N ARG A 22 -15.22 1.98 -32.11
CA ARG A 22 -14.53 1.71 -30.84
C ARG A 22 -13.85 2.94 -30.23
N THR A 23 -13.84 4.06 -30.94
CA THR A 23 -13.23 5.33 -30.49
C THR A 23 -14.26 6.24 -29.82
N ARG A 24 -15.32 5.67 -29.22
CA ARG A 24 -16.02 6.37 -28.14
C ARG A 24 -15.11 6.22 -26.93
N ALA A 25 -14.16 7.15 -26.83
CA ALA A 25 -13.34 7.30 -25.65
C ALA A 25 -14.23 7.17 -24.42
N LEU A 26 -13.86 6.23 -23.54
CA LEU A 26 -14.31 6.23 -22.16
C LEU A 26 -13.81 7.54 -21.54
N PHE A 27 -14.54 8.63 -21.80
CA PHE A 27 -14.38 9.91 -21.15
C PHE A 27 -15.06 9.80 -19.78
N GLY A 28 -14.35 9.19 -18.85
CA GLY A 28 -14.53 9.44 -17.43
C GLY A 28 -13.13 9.66 -16.89
N ASP A 29 -12.93 10.68 -16.05
CA ASP A 29 -11.67 10.87 -15.36
C ASP A 29 -11.36 9.58 -14.59
N VAL A 30 -10.43 8.78 -15.13
CA VAL A 30 -9.87 7.65 -14.41
C VAL A 30 -8.89 8.28 -13.43
N VAL A 31 -9.38 8.58 -12.22
CA VAL A 31 -8.51 8.91 -11.10
C VAL A 31 -7.74 7.63 -10.78
N LEU A 32 -6.59 7.47 -11.42
CA LEU A 32 -5.59 6.51 -10.99
C LEU A 32 -5.26 6.88 -9.55
N ALA A 33 -5.71 6.07 -8.60
CA ALA A 33 -5.33 6.20 -7.21
C ALA A 33 -3.81 6.06 -7.16
N ALA A 34 -3.11 7.19 -7.17
CA ALA A 34 -1.67 7.21 -7.05
C ALA A 34 -1.34 6.57 -5.69
N PRO A 35 -0.39 5.63 -5.64
CA PRO A 35 0.03 5.08 -4.36
C PRO A 35 0.42 6.24 -3.45
N PRO A 36 -0.06 6.26 -2.20
CA PRO A 36 0.28 7.32 -1.26
C PRO A 36 1.80 7.47 -1.20
N ALA A 37 2.27 8.71 -1.19
CA ALA A 37 3.70 8.99 -1.21
C ALA A 37 4.40 8.20 -0.09
N THR A 38 5.39 7.38 -0.46
CA THR A 38 6.08 6.49 0.50
C THR A 38 6.59 7.25 1.71
N TRP A 39 7.03 8.49 1.53
CA TRP A 39 7.45 9.41 2.60
C TRP A 39 6.37 9.68 3.66
N LEU A 40 5.09 9.74 3.28
CA LEU A 40 3.99 9.89 4.24
C LEU A 40 3.82 8.65 5.11
N ILE A 41 3.93 7.45 4.50
CA ILE A 41 3.88 6.18 5.22
C ILE A 41 5.08 6.10 6.17
N THR A 42 6.29 6.40 5.68
CA THR A 42 7.51 6.38 6.49
C THR A 42 7.43 7.36 7.65
N GLY A 43 6.96 8.60 7.40
CA GLY A 43 6.79 9.60 8.45
C GLY A 43 5.78 9.18 9.51
N LEU A 44 4.63 8.64 9.08
CA LEU A 44 3.61 8.11 9.99
C LEU A 44 4.15 6.97 10.86
N LEU A 45 4.87 6.01 10.26
CA LEU A 45 5.50 4.91 10.99
C LEU A 45 6.52 5.43 12.01
N LEU A 46 7.37 6.38 11.62
CA LEU A 46 8.35 6.98 12.51
C LEU A 46 7.66 7.67 13.70
N ALA A 47 6.60 8.44 13.45
CA ALA A 47 5.82 9.10 14.49
C ALA A 47 5.19 8.10 15.47
N ILE A 48 4.63 6.99 14.97
CA ILE A 48 4.08 5.91 15.82
C ILE A 48 5.18 5.30 16.68
N ILE A 49 6.32 4.95 16.09
CA ILE A 49 7.45 4.34 16.82
C ILE A 49 7.94 5.28 17.93
N LEU A 50 8.15 6.56 17.60
CA LEU A 50 8.55 7.56 18.58
C LEU A 50 7.51 7.73 19.69
N GLY A 51 6.21 7.70 19.35
CA GLY A 51 5.11 7.75 20.31
C GLY A 51 5.12 6.56 21.27
N VAL A 52 5.31 5.34 20.75
CA VAL A 52 5.40 4.12 21.57
C VAL A 52 6.61 4.15 22.50
N ILE A 53 7.77 4.59 21.99
CA ILE A 53 8.98 4.73 22.82
C ILE A 53 8.77 5.79 23.90
N ALA A 54 8.24 6.97 23.53
CA ALA A 54 7.95 8.03 24.48
C ALA A 54 6.97 7.58 25.56
N PHE A 55 5.89 6.87 25.17
CA PHE A 55 4.93 6.31 26.12
C PHE A 55 5.57 5.25 27.02
N GLY A 56 6.41 4.36 26.48
CA GLY A 56 7.09 3.34 27.27
C GLY A 56 8.07 3.92 28.29
N VAL A 57 8.77 5.00 27.93
CA VAL A 57 9.78 5.65 28.77
C VAL A 57 9.16 6.61 29.80
N LEU A 58 8.22 7.45 29.36
CA LEU A 58 7.63 8.51 30.19
C LEU A 58 6.32 8.08 30.87
N GLY A 59 5.67 7.05 30.36
CA GLY A 59 4.44 6.52 30.94
C GLY A 59 4.72 5.89 32.29
N VAL A 60 3.87 6.23 33.25
CA VAL A 60 3.88 5.67 34.60
C VAL A 60 2.54 4.97 34.81
N VAL A 61 2.59 3.75 35.33
CA VAL A 61 1.42 2.97 35.70
C VAL A 61 1.41 2.86 37.21
N GLN A 62 0.21 2.99 37.79
CA GLN A 62 0.01 2.78 39.21
C GLN A 62 -0.38 1.30 39.43
N VAL A 63 0.44 0.56 40.17
CA VAL A 63 0.21 -0.84 40.53
C VAL A 63 0.38 -0.97 42.03
N ASP A 64 -0.63 -1.49 42.72
CA ASP A 64 -0.63 -1.70 44.18
C ASP A 64 -0.24 -0.47 45.02
N GLY A 65 -0.60 0.72 44.52
CA GLY A 65 -0.29 2.00 45.18
C GLY A 65 1.09 2.57 44.88
N GLU A 66 1.95 1.84 44.17
CA GLU A 66 3.25 2.33 43.71
C GLU A 66 3.20 2.80 42.25
N ASN A 67 3.87 3.93 41.99
CA ASN A 67 4.04 4.47 40.65
C ASN A 67 5.29 3.87 40.02
N MET A 68 5.10 2.99 39.03
CA MET A 68 6.20 2.36 38.31
C MET A 68 6.20 2.69 36.81
N PRO A 69 7.38 2.89 36.18
CA PRO A 69 7.46 3.11 34.75
C PRO A 69 6.88 1.94 33.94
N VAL A 70 6.20 2.23 32.82
CA VAL A 70 5.58 1.22 31.94
C VAL A 70 6.58 0.14 31.52
N TRP A 71 7.80 0.52 31.12
CA TRP A 71 8.83 -0.45 30.71
C TRP A 71 9.20 -1.42 31.84
N ARG A 72 9.24 -0.95 33.09
CA ARG A 72 9.55 -1.77 34.27
C ARG A 72 8.39 -2.69 34.60
N TRP A 73 7.14 -2.26 34.38
CA TRP A 73 5.97 -3.11 34.56
C TRP A 73 5.90 -4.24 33.52
N ILE A 74 6.22 -3.97 32.24
CA ILE A 74 6.15 -4.97 31.16
C ILE A 74 7.28 -6.01 31.25
N PHE A 75 8.51 -5.54 31.45
CA PHE A 75 9.72 -6.40 31.41
C PHE A 75 10.26 -6.76 32.80
N GLY A 76 9.65 -6.23 33.86
CA GLY A 76 10.05 -6.52 35.23
C GLY A 76 9.88 -8.01 35.55
N PRO A 77 10.70 -8.55 36.45
CA PRO A 77 10.53 -9.91 36.95
C PRO A 77 9.11 -10.09 37.50
N LYS A 78 8.35 -11.02 36.93
CA LYS A 78 6.97 -11.37 37.35
C LYS A 78 6.91 -12.10 38.70
N HIS A 79 8.04 -12.22 39.39
CA HIS A 79 8.14 -12.81 40.72
C HIS A 79 8.10 -11.67 41.74
N ILE A 80 6.91 -11.19 42.08
CA ILE A 80 6.45 -10.64 43.37
C ILE A 80 4.96 -10.31 43.15
N VAL A 81 4.11 -11.34 43.18
CA VAL A 81 2.73 -11.21 43.66
C VAL A 81 2.52 -12.42 44.57
N SER A 82 3.03 -12.27 45.79
CA SER A 82 2.88 -13.19 46.90
C SER A 82 3.14 -12.38 48.17
N SER A 83 2.15 -11.59 48.59
CA SER A 83 1.65 -11.59 49.96
C SER A 83 0.40 -10.74 50.07
#